data_AF-A0A1I3W233-F1
#
_entry.id   AF-A0A1I3W233-F1
#
_cell.length_a   1.000
_cell.length_b   1.000
_cell.length_c   1.000
_cell.angle_alpha   90.00
_cell.angle_beta   90.00
_cell.angle_gamma   90.00
#
_symmetry.space_group_name_H-M   'P 1'
#
loop_
_entity.id
_entity.type
_entity.pdbx_description
1 polymer ?
#
loop_
_entity_poly.entity_id
_entity_poly.type
_entity_poly.pdbx_seq_one_letter_code
_entity_poly.pdbx_strand_id
1 'polypeptide(L)'
;MPTYTVQTKIESNVPVENLLYDLTIYRKDAKGNFHVLLDVFQEKLQSNYETQQHITQETDDDLSVIYIMQIMLHRKHGSNIFPALQTHFKKMYTLGELTSGKACSEKKRENACYFESTVETKPVSDGDNTVELKITIPERPFIAKEYPIGHEKDPFEKNKIESEIQGRLSKSTYPDQRGASLCGPAAFFYCLQIDRPDIYEQAARELWQYGRTKIGQLEIKPGEGCRHPKGSFYKTSPRGEYQTILGLDWVTLASLRDSENMIFSYDEVDDEVAGITMWEKLTEWFEKAGYEKVFDNISVFSHSNVNDIIKLNQYIKKGYRVVSLISAGMLDSIYGDTSMKNHWVVWEGEVSSKGIPINLDDVNNDNMVNLNMFSWGKIYQQVKGGNDLNYFLKHTFGGLVFKPIK
;
A
#
# COMPACT_ATOMS: atom_id res chain seq x y z
N MET A 1 13.33 27.48 -4.09
CA MET A 1 12.40 26.57 -3.37
C MET A 1 12.96 26.36 -1.96
N PRO A 2 12.18 25.97 -0.93
CA PRO A 2 12.74 25.80 0.41
C PRO A 2 13.76 24.64 0.46
N THR A 3 14.76 24.80 1.33
CA THR A 3 15.61 23.71 1.83
C THR A 3 15.15 23.34 3.23
N TYR A 4 15.42 22.12 3.64
CA TYR A 4 15.08 21.66 4.98
C TYR A 4 16.29 21.06 5.68
N THR A 5 16.29 21.11 7.02
CA THR A 5 17.24 20.35 7.84
C THR A 5 16.60 19.02 8.18
N VAL A 6 17.31 17.92 7.91
CA VAL A 6 16.85 16.56 8.19
C VAL A 6 17.84 15.81 9.07
N GLN A 7 17.32 14.93 9.92
CA GLN A 7 18.09 14.00 10.73
C GLN A 7 17.26 12.75 11.05
N THR A 8 17.95 11.67 11.40
CA THR A 8 17.35 10.42 11.86
C THR A 8 18.21 9.79 12.95
N LYS A 9 17.77 8.65 13.48
CA LYS A 9 18.43 7.93 14.56
C LYS A 9 18.63 6.47 14.18
N ILE A 10 19.81 5.95 14.53
CA ILE A 10 20.14 4.53 14.39
C ILE A 10 20.23 3.87 15.76
N GLU A 11 20.21 2.54 15.78
CA GLU A 11 20.26 1.76 17.01
C GLU A 11 21.52 0.89 17.03
N SER A 12 22.41 1.07 18.01
CA SER A 12 23.63 0.29 18.16
C SER A 12 24.12 0.20 19.61
N ASN A 13 24.95 -0.81 19.90
CA ASN A 13 25.77 -0.89 21.12
C ASN A 13 27.27 -0.67 20.84
N VAL A 14 27.64 -0.41 19.58
CA VAL A 14 29.02 -0.10 19.17
C VAL A 14 29.27 1.39 19.37
N PRO A 15 30.41 1.81 19.93
CA PRO A 15 30.72 3.24 20.13
C PRO A 15 30.56 4.06 18.83
N VAL A 16 30.02 5.26 18.93
CA VAL A 16 29.65 6.08 17.75
C VAL A 16 30.86 6.48 16.91
N GLU A 17 32.04 6.63 17.51
CA GLU A 17 33.30 6.93 16.83
C GLU A 17 33.80 5.79 15.93
N ASN A 18 33.25 4.61 16.15
CA ASN A 18 33.53 3.38 15.42
C ASN A 18 32.49 3.08 14.34
N LEU A 19 31.51 3.96 14.17
CA LEU A 19 30.45 3.84 13.17
C LEU A 19 30.48 5.04 12.22
N LEU A 20 30.23 4.77 10.95
CA LEU A 20 29.95 5.77 9.94
C LEU A 20 28.64 5.39 9.23
N TYR A 21 28.03 6.34 8.54
CA TYR A 21 26.83 6.06 7.75
C TYR A 21 26.86 6.76 6.39
N ASP A 22 26.24 6.10 5.42
CA ASP A 22 25.73 6.75 4.22
C ASP A 22 24.24 6.99 4.43
N LEU A 23 23.75 8.15 4.02
CA LEU A 23 22.34 8.51 4.09
C LEU A 23 21.90 9.10 2.75
N THR A 24 20.97 8.41 2.10
CA THR A 24 20.32 8.91 0.89
C THR A 24 18.82 9.05 1.16
N ILE A 25 18.25 10.20 0.85
CA ILE A 25 16.82 10.46 0.94
C ILE A 25 16.34 10.83 -0.45
N TYR A 26 15.39 10.06 -1.00
CA TYR A 26 14.89 10.29 -2.35
C TYR A 26 13.46 9.78 -2.50
N ARG A 27 12.74 10.20 -3.53
CA ARG A 27 11.49 9.58 -3.97
C ARG A 27 11.55 9.15 -5.43
N LYS A 28 10.65 8.27 -5.83
CA LYS A 28 10.45 7.91 -7.24
C LYS A 28 9.09 8.41 -7.69
N ASP A 29 9.06 9.08 -8.84
CA ASP A 29 7.79 9.42 -9.47
C ASP A 29 7.19 8.19 -10.20
N ALA A 30 5.95 8.33 -10.68
CA ALA A 30 5.25 7.28 -11.42
C ALA A 30 5.95 6.84 -12.73
N LYS A 31 6.89 7.64 -13.26
CA LYS A 31 7.71 7.29 -14.43
C LYS A 31 9.00 6.56 -14.03
N GLY A 32 9.26 6.41 -12.73
CA GLY A 32 10.45 5.78 -12.18
C GLY A 32 11.65 6.71 -12.05
N ASN A 33 11.50 8.01 -12.27
CA ASN A 33 12.61 8.95 -12.10
C ASN A 33 12.88 9.16 -10.60
N PHE A 34 14.15 9.23 -10.26
CA PHE A 34 14.60 9.50 -8.90
C PHE A 34 14.70 11.00 -8.66
N HIS A 35 14.11 11.45 -7.56
CA HIS A 35 14.22 12.81 -7.05
C HIS A 35 15.00 12.74 -5.74
N VAL A 36 16.30 13.00 -5.81
CA VAL A 36 17.22 12.90 -4.66
C VAL A 36 17.16 14.20 -3.86
N LEU A 37 16.81 14.08 -2.58
CA LEU A 37 16.70 15.20 -1.64
C LEU A 37 17.98 15.36 -0.82
N LEU A 38 18.65 14.26 -0.50
CA LEU A 38 19.92 14.23 0.24
C LEU A 38 20.73 13.01 -0.19
N ASP A 39 22.05 13.17 -0.30
CA ASP A 39 22.98 12.06 -0.48
C ASP A 39 24.32 12.40 0.19
N VAL A 40 24.64 11.71 1.28
CA VAL A 40 25.87 11.91 2.07
C VAL A 40 26.54 10.58 2.35
N PHE A 41 27.87 10.58 2.44
CA PHE A 41 28.68 9.37 2.45
C PHE A 41 29.67 9.37 3.61
N GLN A 42 29.73 8.25 4.33
CA GLN A 42 30.64 7.99 5.45
C GLN A 42 30.69 9.11 6.51
N GLU A 43 29.52 9.65 6.83
CA GLU A 43 29.36 10.67 7.85
C GLU A 43 29.45 10.08 9.27
N LYS A 44 29.82 10.92 10.24
CA LYS A 44 29.92 10.52 11.65
C LYS A 44 28.59 10.66 12.37
N LEU A 45 28.30 9.74 13.29
CA LEU A 45 27.14 9.89 14.18
C LEU A 45 27.42 10.90 15.30
N GLN A 46 26.35 11.49 15.83
CA GLN A 46 26.36 12.23 17.08
C GLN A 46 26.45 11.26 18.27
N SER A 47 26.80 11.76 19.47
CA SER A 47 27.00 10.94 20.67
C SER A 47 25.75 10.18 21.14
N ASN A 48 24.57 10.58 20.69
CA ASN A 48 23.27 9.97 20.98
C ASN A 48 22.78 9.02 19.87
N TYR A 49 23.65 8.62 18.93
CA TYR A 49 23.34 7.79 17.76
C TYR A 49 22.40 8.44 16.72
N GLU A 50 22.23 9.76 16.78
CA GLU A 50 21.59 10.51 15.70
C GLU A 50 22.59 10.76 14.56
N THR A 51 22.08 10.83 13.33
CA THR A 51 22.85 11.35 12.20
C THR A 51 23.20 12.82 12.43
N GLN A 52 24.17 13.35 11.70
CA GLN A 52 24.33 14.81 11.64
C GLN A 52 23.07 15.44 11.06
N GLN A 53 22.89 16.72 11.36
CA GLN A 53 21.89 17.54 10.69
C GLN A 53 22.39 17.88 9.29
N HIS A 54 21.59 17.52 8.28
CA HIS A 54 21.91 17.77 6.89
C HIS A 54 20.91 18.72 6.26
N ILE A 55 21.41 19.67 5.47
CA ILE A 55 20.56 20.54 4.66
C ILE A 55 20.26 19.82 3.35
N THR A 56 18.98 19.69 3.02
CA THR A 56 18.54 19.06 1.78
C THR A 56 18.83 19.92 0.56
N GLN A 57 18.75 19.31 -0.63
CA GLN A 57 18.52 20.06 -1.85
C GLN A 57 17.19 20.83 -1.77
N GLU A 58 17.06 21.86 -2.62
CA GLU A 58 15.82 22.62 -2.72
C GLU A 58 14.68 21.75 -3.28
N THR A 59 13.47 21.85 -2.71
CA THR A 59 12.28 21.14 -3.22
C THR A 59 11.02 21.97 -3.02
N ASP A 60 10.05 21.86 -3.95
CA ASP A 60 8.70 22.44 -3.84
C ASP A 60 7.68 21.46 -3.26
N ASP A 61 8.13 20.27 -2.84
CA ASP A 61 7.29 19.28 -2.20
C ASP A 61 6.77 19.76 -0.84
N ASP A 62 5.50 19.47 -0.59
CA ASP A 62 4.88 19.74 0.69
C ASP A 62 5.32 18.71 1.75
N LEU A 63 5.09 19.04 3.03
CA LEU A 63 5.53 18.20 4.15
C LEU A 63 4.85 16.81 4.20
N SER A 64 3.76 16.58 3.47
CA SER A 64 3.11 15.28 3.42
C SER A 64 3.74 14.31 2.42
N VAL A 65 4.59 14.79 1.49
CA VAL A 65 5.25 13.96 0.48
C VAL A 65 6.14 12.90 1.13
N ILE A 66 5.99 11.66 0.68
CA ILE A 66 6.68 10.49 1.24
C ILE A 66 7.99 10.24 0.48
N TYR A 67 9.08 10.23 1.22
CA TYR A 67 10.43 9.94 0.75
C TYR A 67 10.92 8.59 1.28
N ILE A 68 11.74 7.91 0.48
CA ILE A 68 12.54 6.75 0.88
C ILE A 68 13.82 7.26 1.53
N MET A 69 14.02 6.90 2.79
CA MET A 69 15.28 7.04 3.50
C MET A 69 16.05 5.73 3.41
N GLN A 70 17.28 5.79 2.90
CA GLN A 70 18.22 4.66 2.86
C GLN A 70 19.42 4.94 3.73
N ILE A 71 19.82 3.94 4.53
CA ILE A 71 21.00 4.01 5.39
C ILE A 71 21.89 2.79 5.15
N MET A 72 23.16 3.03 4.88
CA MET A 72 24.22 2.02 5.03
C MET A 72 25.02 2.36 6.28
N LEU A 73 25.10 1.44 7.24
CA LEU A 73 26.01 1.59 8.36
C LEU A 73 27.34 0.95 8.00
N HIS A 74 28.44 1.59 8.40
CA HIS A 74 29.79 1.10 8.25
C HIS A 74 30.48 1.00 9.60
N ARG A 75 31.22 -0.10 9.80
CA ARG A 75 32.05 -0.34 10.98
C ARG A 75 33.48 0.06 10.67
N LYS A 76 34.02 0.97 11.49
CA LYS A 76 35.41 1.43 11.41
C LYS A 76 36.28 0.68 12.42
N HIS A 77 37.21 -0.14 11.97
CA HIS A 77 38.17 -0.85 12.83
C HIS A 77 39.61 -0.42 12.47
N GLY A 78 40.22 0.43 13.32
CA GLY A 78 41.49 1.08 13.01
C GLY A 78 41.35 2.03 11.82
N SER A 79 42.16 1.82 10.78
CA SER A 79 42.08 2.54 9.50
C SER A 79 41.09 1.93 8.51
N ASN A 80 40.56 0.74 8.79
CA ASN A 80 39.70 0.01 7.85
C ASN A 80 38.23 0.31 8.10
N ILE A 81 37.45 0.40 7.03
CA ILE A 81 36.01 0.64 7.06
C ILE A 81 35.33 -0.50 6.29
N PHE A 82 34.31 -1.10 6.90
CA PHE A 82 33.57 -2.22 6.34
C PHE A 82 32.07 -1.95 6.40
N PRO A 83 31.28 -2.35 5.40
CA PRO A 83 29.82 -2.33 5.50
C PRO A 83 29.36 -3.20 6.67
N ALA A 84 28.59 -2.62 7.58
CA ALA A 84 28.03 -3.29 8.76
C ALA A 84 26.69 -3.98 8.44
N LEU A 85 26.00 -3.53 7.38
CA LEU A 85 24.76 -4.12 6.88
C LEU A 85 25.02 -4.89 5.58
N GLN A 86 24.32 -6.01 5.38
CA GLN A 86 24.39 -6.76 4.11
C GLN A 86 23.76 -5.99 2.95
N THR A 87 22.72 -5.20 3.23
CA THR A 87 22.03 -4.33 2.27
C THR A 87 21.64 -3.03 2.97
N HIS A 88 21.38 -1.98 2.19
CA HIS A 88 20.89 -0.72 2.73
C HIS A 88 19.60 -0.94 3.52
N PHE A 89 19.55 -0.44 4.75
CA PHE A 89 18.29 -0.29 5.46
C PHE A 89 17.43 0.72 4.71
N LYS A 90 16.15 0.41 4.50
CA LYS A 90 15.22 1.31 3.82
C LYS A 90 13.99 1.51 4.69
N LYS A 91 13.54 2.76 4.78
CA LYS A 91 12.26 3.10 5.38
C LYS A 91 11.74 4.41 4.83
N MET A 92 10.43 4.51 4.69
CA MET A 92 9.78 5.69 4.16
C MET A 92 9.20 6.55 5.27
N TYR A 93 9.34 7.86 5.09
CA TYR A 93 8.86 8.88 5.99
C TYR A 93 8.32 10.05 5.17
N THR A 94 7.35 10.76 5.71
CA THR A 94 6.97 12.06 5.15
C THR A 94 8.11 13.07 5.30
N LEU A 95 8.17 14.07 4.43
CA LEU A 95 9.12 15.18 4.57
C LEU A 95 8.94 15.90 5.92
N GLY A 96 7.71 16.02 6.42
CA GLY A 96 7.42 16.53 7.77
C GLY A 96 8.06 15.69 8.88
N GLU A 97 8.03 14.37 8.78
CA GLU A 97 8.69 13.48 9.76
C GLU A 97 10.22 13.61 9.72
N LEU A 98 10.81 13.67 8.52
CA LEU A 98 12.26 13.85 8.33
C LEU A 98 12.76 15.17 8.92
N THR A 99 12.00 16.25 8.72
CA THR A 99 12.40 17.60 9.14
C THR A 99 12.14 17.89 10.61
N SER A 100 11.15 17.21 11.19
CA SER A 100 10.84 17.29 12.62
C SER A 100 11.70 16.38 13.50
N GLY A 101 12.62 15.60 12.90
CA GLY A 101 13.43 14.60 13.61
C GLY A 101 12.64 13.37 14.07
N LYS A 102 11.43 13.16 13.54
CA LYS A 102 10.56 12.02 13.86
C LYS A 102 10.73 10.83 12.91
N ALA A 103 11.72 10.88 12.02
CA ALA A 103 12.03 9.79 11.09
C ALA A 103 12.76 8.62 11.76
N CYS A 104 12.19 8.10 12.85
CA CYS A 104 12.66 6.92 13.57
C CYS A 104 11.49 6.26 14.31
N SER A 105 11.59 4.96 14.60
CA SER A 105 10.63 4.22 15.44
C SER A 105 11.14 4.06 16.86
N GLU A 106 10.24 4.02 17.83
CA GLU A 106 10.58 3.60 19.20
C GLU A 106 10.93 2.10 19.27
N LYS A 107 10.50 1.31 18.28
CA LYS A 107 10.87 -0.11 18.20
C LYS A 107 12.21 -0.25 17.49
N LYS A 108 13.21 -0.66 18.27
CA LYS A 108 14.59 -0.92 17.86
C LYS A 108 14.76 -1.58 16.48
N ARG A 109 13.98 -2.63 16.18
CA ARG A 109 14.10 -3.43 14.92
C ARG A 109 13.38 -2.83 13.70
N GLU A 110 12.76 -1.67 13.87
CA GLU A 110 12.16 -0.90 12.79
C GLU A 110 13.05 0.30 12.38
N ASN A 111 14.28 0.39 12.91
CA ASN A 111 15.30 1.38 12.59
C ASN A 111 16.52 0.71 11.95
N ALA A 112 17.37 1.50 11.28
CA ALA A 112 18.71 1.04 10.90
C ALA A 112 19.47 0.67 12.17
N CYS A 113 20.00 -0.55 12.23
CA CYS A 113 20.59 -1.04 13.46
C CYS A 113 21.76 -2.00 13.22
N TYR A 114 22.77 -1.93 14.08
CA TYR A 114 23.94 -2.80 14.06
C TYR A 114 24.40 -3.09 15.48
N PHE A 115 24.58 -4.37 15.83
CA PHE A 115 25.02 -4.76 17.18
C PHE A 115 26.16 -5.75 17.10
N GLU A 116 27.12 -5.60 17.99
CA GLU A 116 28.21 -6.54 18.20
C GLU A 116 28.01 -7.27 19.53
N SER A 117 28.43 -8.54 19.59
CA SER A 117 28.54 -9.24 20.87
C SER A 117 29.60 -8.54 21.72
N THR A 118 29.32 -8.34 23.00
CA THR A 118 30.31 -7.81 23.96
C THR A 118 31.20 -8.92 24.54
N VAL A 119 30.99 -10.18 24.12
CA VAL A 119 31.77 -11.31 24.63
C VAL A 119 33.11 -11.38 23.90
N GLU A 120 34.20 -11.31 24.65
CA GLU A 120 35.55 -11.53 24.13
C GLU A 120 35.82 -13.02 23.94
N THR A 121 36.11 -13.43 22.70
CA THR A 121 36.57 -14.78 22.40
C THR A 121 38.06 -14.91 22.67
N LYS A 122 38.48 -16.01 23.30
CA LYS A 122 39.89 -16.38 23.53
C LYS A 122 40.34 -17.53 22.61
N PRO A 123 41.66 -17.71 22.40
CA PRO A 123 42.18 -18.88 21.72
C PRO A 123 41.67 -20.19 22.38
N VAL A 124 41.33 -21.19 21.58
CA VAL A 124 40.86 -22.51 22.05
C VAL A 124 41.91 -23.20 22.95
N SER A 125 43.19 -22.84 22.80
CA SER A 125 44.28 -23.32 23.66
C SER A 125 44.11 -22.96 25.14
N ASP A 126 43.33 -21.91 25.44
CA ASP A 126 43.23 -21.33 26.78
C ASP A 126 42.02 -21.88 27.56
N GLY A 127 41.32 -22.88 27.01
CA GLY A 127 40.17 -23.55 27.62
C GLY A 127 38.89 -23.46 26.79
N ASP A 128 37.77 -23.88 27.39
CA ASP A 128 36.45 -23.74 26.75
C ASP A 128 36.13 -22.26 26.54
N ASN A 129 35.90 -21.91 25.29
CA ASN A 129 35.61 -20.56 24.82
C ASN A 129 34.30 -20.53 24.01
N THR A 130 33.39 -21.46 24.31
CA THR A 130 32.07 -21.51 23.66
C THR A 130 31.20 -20.36 24.14
N VAL A 131 30.76 -19.50 23.22
CA VAL A 131 29.84 -18.39 23.51
C VAL A 131 28.49 -18.71 22.91
N GLU A 132 27.46 -18.76 23.75
CA GLU A 132 26.08 -18.93 23.29
C GLU A 132 25.47 -17.57 22.90
N LEU A 133 25.17 -17.41 21.61
CA LEU A 133 24.46 -16.23 21.10
C LEU A 133 22.97 -16.55 20.95
N LYS A 134 22.13 -15.89 21.76
CA LYS A 134 20.68 -16.02 21.65
C LYS A 134 20.14 -15.08 20.57
N ILE A 135 19.80 -15.66 19.41
CA ILE A 135 19.13 -14.93 18.34
C ILE A 135 17.61 -15.07 18.52
N THR A 136 16.95 -14.01 18.97
CA THR A 136 15.48 -13.97 19.04
C THR A 136 14.91 -13.56 17.68
N ILE A 137 14.04 -14.39 17.11
CA ILE A 137 13.19 -14.05 15.97
C ILE A 137 11.78 -13.87 16.53
N PRO A 138 11.16 -12.69 16.41
CA PRO A 138 9.77 -12.52 16.84
C PRO A 138 8.86 -13.44 16.03
N GLU A 139 7.81 -13.94 16.66
CA GLU A 139 6.78 -14.69 15.94
C GLU A 139 6.16 -13.82 14.84
N ARG A 140 5.88 -14.43 13.69
CA ARG A 140 5.25 -13.74 12.57
C ARG A 140 3.85 -13.27 13.00
N PRO A 141 3.49 -12.00 12.78
CA PRO A 141 2.20 -11.45 13.18
C PRO A 141 0.97 -12.15 12.59
N PHE A 142 1.05 -12.70 11.38
CA PHE A 142 -0.08 -13.31 10.67
C PHE A 142 0.00 -14.84 10.67
N ILE A 143 -1.00 -15.53 11.22
CA ILE A 143 -1.03 -17.00 11.29
C ILE A 143 -2.47 -17.48 11.07
N ALA A 144 -2.73 -18.17 9.97
CA ALA A 144 -4.03 -18.82 9.74
C ALA A 144 -4.17 -20.03 10.67
N LYS A 145 -5.28 -20.14 11.40
CA LYS A 145 -5.42 -21.20 12.43
C LYS A 145 -5.42 -22.61 11.83
N GLU A 146 -6.02 -22.76 10.66
CA GLU A 146 -6.09 -24.02 9.90
C GLU A 146 -4.79 -24.33 9.14
N TYR A 147 -3.93 -23.33 8.94
CA TYR A 147 -2.67 -23.44 8.20
C TYR A 147 -1.53 -22.75 8.97
N PRO A 148 -1.12 -23.30 10.12
CA PRO A 148 -0.12 -22.67 10.99
C PRO A 148 1.27 -22.64 10.33
N ILE A 149 2.22 -21.95 10.98
CA ILE A 149 3.61 -21.86 10.52
C ILE A 149 4.18 -23.27 10.27
N GLY A 150 4.75 -23.48 9.08
CA GLY A 150 5.31 -24.76 8.63
C GLY A 150 4.31 -25.68 7.92
N HIS A 151 3.03 -25.33 7.87
CA HIS A 151 2.04 -26.05 7.08
C HIS A 151 2.26 -25.81 5.57
N GLU A 152 2.13 -26.84 4.73
CA GLU A 152 2.34 -26.75 3.27
C GLU A 152 1.46 -25.69 2.57
N LYS A 153 0.30 -25.42 3.16
CA LYS A 153 -0.69 -24.45 2.69
C LYS A 153 -0.69 -23.13 3.45
N ASP A 154 0.32 -22.85 4.28
CA ASP A 154 0.41 -21.56 4.99
C ASP A 154 0.29 -20.39 3.99
N PRO A 155 -0.81 -19.60 4.02
CA PRO A 155 -1.01 -18.52 3.08
C PRO A 155 -0.02 -17.37 3.30
N PHE A 156 0.57 -17.26 4.49
CA PHE A 156 1.44 -16.17 4.89
C PHE A 156 2.92 -16.56 4.87
N GLU A 157 3.28 -17.71 4.29
CA GLU A 157 4.68 -18.13 4.13
C GLU A 157 5.51 -17.03 3.46
N LYS A 158 6.74 -16.81 3.95
CA LYS A 158 7.56 -15.66 3.58
C LYS A 158 7.85 -15.60 2.08
N ASN A 159 8.32 -16.69 1.48
CA ASN A 159 8.66 -16.71 0.06
C ASN A 159 7.42 -16.55 -0.82
N LYS A 160 6.28 -17.10 -0.39
CA LYS A 160 4.98 -16.87 -1.05
C LYS A 160 4.60 -15.39 -1.03
N ILE A 161 4.65 -14.73 0.13
CA ILE A 161 4.34 -13.31 0.26
C ILE A 161 5.29 -12.44 -0.56
N GLU A 162 6.60 -12.72 -0.52
CA GLU A 162 7.58 -11.97 -1.33
C GLU A 162 7.32 -12.16 -2.83
N SER A 163 6.98 -13.37 -3.28
CA SER A 163 6.61 -13.63 -4.68
C SER A 163 5.33 -12.87 -5.10
N GLU A 164 4.30 -12.87 -4.24
CA GLU A 164 3.06 -12.12 -4.46
C GLU A 164 3.36 -10.61 -4.54
N ILE A 165 4.25 -10.07 -3.69
CA ILE A 165 4.70 -8.67 -3.73
C ILE A 165 5.39 -8.39 -5.08
N GLN A 166 6.31 -9.24 -5.54
CA GLN A 166 6.94 -9.04 -6.86
C GLN A 166 5.93 -9.05 -8.01
N GLY A 167 4.87 -9.84 -7.89
CA GLY A 167 3.74 -9.81 -8.82
C GLY A 167 3.05 -8.43 -8.87
N ARG A 168 2.92 -7.75 -7.73
CA ARG A 168 2.36 -6.39 -7.64
C ARG A 168 3.32 -5.35 -8.21
N LEU A 169 4.61 -5.42 -7.87
CA LEU A 169 5.62 -4.46 -8.36
C LEU A 169 5.83 -4.53 -9.87
N SER A 170 5.76 -5.74 -10.44
CA SER A 170 5.81 -5.95 -11.89
C SER A 170 4.50 -5.64 -12.62
N LYS A 171 3.43 -5.30 -11.89
CA LYS A 171 2.07 -5.08 -12.41
C LYS A 171 1.54 -6.29 -13.20
N SER A 172 2.04 -7.49 -12.92
CA SER A 172 1.51 -8.74 -13.47
C SER A 172 0.25 -9.20 -12.74
N THR A 173 0.03 -8.70 -11.53
CA THR A 173 -1.13 -8.97 -10.70
C THR A 173 -1.55 -7.70 -9.94
N TYR A 174 -2.80 -7.66 -9.50
CA TYR A 174 -3.40 -6.52 -8.80
C TYR A 174 -4.14 -7.00 -7.55
N PRO A 175 -4.48 -6.12 -6.60
CA PRO A 175 -5.14 -6.52 -5.36
C PRO A 175 -6.47 -7.20 -5.66
N ASP A 176 -6.67 -8.39 -5.09
CA ASP A 176 -7.83 -9.22 -5.40
C ASP A 176 -8.56 -9.62 -4.12
N GLN A 177 -9.66 -8.92 -3.87
CA GLN A 177 -10.56 -9.20 -2.76
C GLN A 177 -11.27 -10.56 -2.87
N ARG A 178 -11.30 -11.19 -4.06
CA ARG A 178 -12.07 -12.40 -4.35
C ARG A 178 -13.53 -12.25 -3.88
N GLY A 179 -14.04 -13.22 -3.12
CA GLY A 179 -15.39 -13.17 -2.54
C GLY A 179 -15.49 -12.35 -1.26
N ALA A 180 -14.43 -11.69 -0.81
CA ALA A 180 -14.48 -10.83 0.37
C ALA A 180 -14.99 -9.43 0.00
N SER A 181 -15.76 -8.81 0.89
CA SER A 181 -16.27 -7.44 0.74
C SER A 181 -15.17 -6.39 0.94
N LEU A 182 -14.07 -6.47 0.19
CA LEU A 182 -12.87 -5.62 0.36
C LEU A 182 -12.62 -4.71 -0.85
N CYS A 183 -13.66 -4.31 -1.59
CA CYS A 183 -13.52 -3.46 -2.79
C CYS A 183 -12.98 -2.06 -2.50
N GLY A 184 -13.36 -1.45 -1.38
CA GLY A 184 -12.78 -0.18 -0.94
C GLY A 184 -11.27 -0.28 -0.70
N PRO A 185 -10.80 -1.18 0.19
CA PRO A 185 -9.37 -1.45 0.35
C PRO A 185 -8.65 -1.82 -0.95
N ALA A 186 -9.28 -2.63 -1.80
CA ALA A 186 -8.70 -3.04 -3.08
C ALA A 186 -8.50 -1.84 -4.01
N ALA A 187 -9.48 -0.93 -4.10
CA ALA A 187 -9.37 0.30 -4.87
C ALA A 187 -8.25 1.22 -4.36
N PHE A 188 -8.13 1.38 -3.04
CA PHE A 188 -7.06 2.15 -2.40
C PHE A 188 -5.67 1.57 -2.72
N PHE A 189 -5.46 0.29 -2.42
CA PHE A 189 -4.17 -0.36 -2.64
C PHE A 189 -3.82 -0.51 -4.13
N TYR A 190 -4.82 -0.60 -4.99
CA TYR A 190 -4.63 -0.55 -6.43
C TYR A 190 -4.05 0.80 -6.86
N CYS A 191 -4.69 1.92 -6.51
CA CYS A 191 -4.15 3.25 -6.80
C CYS A 191 -2.73 3.40 -6.25
N LEU A 192 -2.48 2.97 -5.01
CA LEU A 192 -1.17 3.01 -4.39
C LEU A 192 -0.11 2.19 -5.16
N GLN A 193 -0.46 0.98 -5.58
CA GLN A 193 0.43 0.14 -6.40
C GLN A 193 0.78 0.81 -7.73
N ILE A 194 -0.18 1.49 -8.38
CA ILE A 194 0.07 2.12 -9.68
C ILE A 194 0.92 3.38 -9.53
N ASP A 195 0.63 4.23 -8.55
CA ASP A 195 1.28 5.53 -8.37
C ASP A 195 2.63 5.42 -7.66
N ARG A 196 2.70 4.65 -6.58
CA ARG A 196 3.89 4.48 -5.72
C ARG A 196 4.06 3.00 -5.30
N PRO A 197 4.49 2.12 -6.23
CA PRO A 197 4.68 0.70 -5.96
C PRO A 197 5.68 0.43 -4.83
N ASP A 198 6.61 1.35 -4.60
CA ASP A 198 7.56 1.32 -3.49
C ASP A 198 6.85 1.49 -2.14
N ILE A 199 5.88 2.42 -2.02
CA ILE A 199 5.07 2.58 -0.81
C ILE A 199 4.20 1.33 -0.58
N TYR A 200 3.62 0.77 -1.63
CA TYR A 200 2.89 -0.50 -1.55
C TYR A 200 3.80 -1.63 -1.00
N GLU A 201 5.02 -1.76 -1.52
CA GLU A 201 6.01 -2.76 -1.08
C GLU A 201 6.30 -2.64 0.42
N GLN A 202 6.60 -1.43 0.89
CA GLN A 202 6.87 -1.20 2.31
C GLN A 202 5.65 -1.56 3.16
N ALA A 203 4.47 -1.09 2.79
CA ALA A 203 3.25 -1.36 3.55
C ALA A 203 2.99 -2.87 3.70
N ALA A 204 3.11 -3.61 2.60
CA ALA A 204 2.94 -5.06 2.59
C ALA A 204 3.95 -5.79 3.48
N ARG A 205 5.25 -5.44 3.36
CA ARG A 205 6.32 -6.07 4.16
C ARG A 205 6.20 -5.72 5.64
N GLU A 206 5.93 -4.47 5.98
CA GLU A 206 5.79 -4.04 7.37
C GLU A 206 4.57 -4.68 8.03
N LEU A 207 3.44 -4.77 7.31
CA LEU A 207 2.29 -5.53 7.81
C LEU A 207 2.68 -6.99 8.08
N TRP A 208 3.25 -7.68 7.10
CA TRP A 208 3.66 -9.07 7.26
C TRP A 208 4.67 -9.28 8.40
N GLN A 209 5.66 -8.38 8.55
CA GLN A 209 6.77 -8.51 9.48
C GLN A 209 6.45 -8.02 10.89
N TYR A 210 5.71 -6.92 11.01
CA TYR A 210 5.47 -6.21 12.28
C TYR A 210 4.00 -6.16 12.70
N GLY A 211 3.08 -6.58 11.83
CA GLY A 211 1.64 -6.58 12.09
C GLY A 211 1.03 -5.19 12.03
N ARG A 212 1.76 -4.23 11.45
CA ARG A 212 1.37 -2.82 11.34
C ARG A 212 2.20 -2.12 10.27
N THR A 213 1.67 -1.04 9.72
CA THR A 213 2.41 -0.10 8.87
C THR A 213 1.85 1.30 9.01
N LYS A 214 2.56 2.28 8.47
CA LYS A 214 2.11 3.66 8.34
C LYS A 214 2.40 4.14 6.92
N ILE A 215 1.38 4.69 6.26
CA ILE A 215 1.46 5.27 4.92
C ILE A 215 1.08 6.74 5.05
N GLY A 216 2.05 7.66 4.98
CA GLY A 216 1.77 9.06 5.27
C GLY A 216 1.27 9.21 6.71
N GLN A 217 0.04 9.69 6.91
CA GLN A 217 -0.66 9.72 8.20
C GLN A 217 -1.62 8.55 8.41
N LEU A 218 -1.76 7.63 7.46
CA LEU A 218 -2.63 6.46 7.56
C LEU A 218 -1.91 5.35 8.36
N GLU A 219 -2.35 5.13 9.59
CA GLU A 219 -1.88 4.01 10.41
C GLU A 219 -2.76 2.77 10.17
N ILE A 220 -2.13 1.64 9.83
CA ILE A 220 -2.79 0.35 9.67
C ILE A 220 -2.23 -0.58 10.73
N LYS A 221 -3.09 -0.98 11.68
CA LYS A 221 -2.76 -1.86 12.81
C LYS A 221 -3.95 -2.80 13.08
N PRO A 222 -4.04 -3.93 12.37
CA PRO A 222 -5.11 -4.90 12.56
C PRO A 222 -5.10 -5.52 13.96
N GLY A 223 -6.29 -5.83 14.44
CA GLY A 223 -6.54 -6.59 15.64
C GLY A 223 -6.15 -8.07 15.51
N GLU A 224 -6.27 -8.77 16.63
CA GLU A 224 -5.83 -10.16 16.75
C GLU A 224 -6.61 -11.11 15.83
N GLY A 225 -7.90 -10.86 15.61
CA GLY A 225 -8.74 -11.69 14.74
C GLY A 225 -8.33 -11.64 13.27
N CYS A 226 -7.98 -10.45 12.76
CA CYS A 226 -7.49 -10.29 11.39
C CYS A 226 -6.08 -10.88 11.22
N ARG A 227 -5.23 -10.76 12.24
CA ARG A 227 -3.89 -11.36 12.26
C ARG A 227 -3.92 -12.89 12.42
N HIS A 228 -4.93 -13.42 13.10
CA HIS A 228 -5.12 -14.86 13.31
C HIS A 228 -6.46 -15.35 12.78
N PRO A 229 -6.66 -15.28 11.45
CA PRO A 229 -7.96 -15.59 10.85
C PRO A 229 -8.31 -17.06 11.04
N LYS A 230 -9.61 -17.30 11.18
CA LYS A 230 -10.24 -18.63 11.08
C LYS A 230 -10.86 -18.78 9.69
N GLY A 231 -10.92 -20.00 9.19
CA GLY A 231 -11.57 -20.34 7.94
C GLY A 231 -10.61 -20.71 6.82
N SER A 232 -11.18 -21.25 5.75
CA SER A 232 -10.41 -21.87 4.68
C SER A 232 -9.91 -20.85 3.66
N PHE A 233 -8.59 -20.68 3.60
CA PHE A 233 -7.87 -19.98 2.51
C PHE A 233 -7.89 -20.78 1.20
N TYR A 234 -8.35 -22.02 1.22
CA TYR A 234 -8.44 -22.89 0.06
C TYR A 234 -9.80 -23.59 0.03
N LYS A 235 -10.38 -23.78 -1.16
CA LYS A 235 -11.62 -24.54 -1.34
C LYS A 235 -11.44 -25.58 -2.41
N THR A 236 -12.01 -26.76 -2.19
CA THR A 236 -12.05 -27.82 -3.18
C THR A 236 -13.31 -27.70 -4.04
N SER A 237 -13.13 -27.74 -5.35
CA SER A 237 -14.21 -27.90 -6.33
C SER A 237 -14.01 -29.17 -7.15
N PRO A 238 -15.00 -29.61 -7.95
CA PRO A 238 -14.81 -30.69 -8.92
C PRO A 238 -13.67 -30.44 -9.91
N ARG A 239 -13.23 -29.18 -10.09
CA ARG A 239 -12.11 -28.79 -10.97
C ARG A 239 -10.76 -28.74 -10.25
N GLY A 240 -10.71 -29.13 -8.98
CA GLY A 240 -9.53 -29.05 -8.12
C GLY A 240 -9.66 -28.03 -6.99
N GLU A 241 -8.61 -27.94 -6.19
CA GLU A 241 -8.49 -26.97 -5.10
C GLU A 241 -8.04 -25.61 -5.64
N TYR A 242 -8.61 -24.53 -5.11
CA TYR A 242 -8.25 -23.17 -5.45
C TYR A 242 -8.16 -22.31 -4.19
N GLN A 243 -7.30 -21.28 -4.23
CA GLN A 243 -7.14 -20.34 -3.13
C GLN A 243 -8.30 -19.32 -3.13
N THR A 244 -8.92 -19.10 -1.98
CA THR A 244 -10.08 -18.21 -1.82
C THR A 244 -9.70 -16.74 -1.67
N ILE A 245 -8.48 -16.45 -1.20
CA ILE A 245 -7.84 -15.13 -1.16
C ILE A 245 -6.32 -15.30 -0.99
N LEU A 246 -5.51 -14.46 -1.64
CA LEU A 246 -4.06 -14.48 -1.46
C LEU A 246 -3.67 -14.07 -0.04
N GLY A 247 -2.51 -14.55 0.42
CA GLY A 247 -2.00 -14.17 1.74
C GLY A 247 -1.71 -12.67 1.77
N LEU A 248 -1.09 -12.14 0.71
CA LEU A 248 -0.82 -10.71 0.55
C LEU A 248 -2.11 -9.86 0.53
N ASP A 249 -3.15 -10.31 -0.17
CA ASP A 249 -4.43 -9.60 -0.24
C ASP A 249 -5.12 -9.58 1.13
N TRP A 250 -5.05 -10.67 1.91
CA TRP A 250 -5.51 -10.64 3.29
C TRP A 250 -4.67 -9.69 4.16
N VAL A 251 -3.34 -9.80 4.11
CA VAL A 251 -2.41 -8.97 4.89
C VAL A 251 -2.60 -7.48 4.62
N THR A 252 -2.92 -7.08 3.39
CA THR A 252 -3.11 -5.67 3.03
C THR A 252 -4.57 -5.23 3.18
N LEU A 253 -5.49 -5.86 2.45
CA LEU A 253 -6.88 -5.41 2.31
C LEU A 253 -7.68 -5.62 3.60
N ALA A 254 -7.59 -6.80 4.21
CA ALA A 254 -8.31 -7.10 5.45
C ALA A 254 -7.75 -6.26 6.61
N SER A 255 -6.43 -6.05 6.65
CA SER A 255 -5.80 -5.23 7.68
C SER A 255 -6.25 -3.78 7.65
N LEU A 256 -6.33 -3.16 6.47
CA LEU A 256 -6.85 -1.80 6.34
C LEU A 256 -8.30 -1.70 6.83
N ARG A 257 -9.14 -2.67 6.44
CA ARG A 257 -10.54 -2.70 6.88
C ARG A 257 -10.68 -2.88 8.39
N ASP A 258 -9.93 -3.82 8.96
CA ASP A 258 -10.01 -4.20 10.38
C ASP A 258 -9.45 -3.09 11.29
N SER A 259 -8.38 -2.41 10.88
CA SER A 259 -7.73 -1.34 11.67
C SER A 259 -8.66 -0.18 12.01
N GLU A 260 -9.67 0.06 11.18
CA GLU A 260 -10.63 1.15 11.34
C GLU A 260 -11.92 0.71 12.07
N ASN A 261 -12.00 -0.55 12.54
CA ASN A 261 -13.20 -1.14 13.15
C ASN A 261 -14.48 -0.92 12.31
N MET A 262 -14.37 -1.07 10.99
CA MET A 262 -15.47 -0.72 10.08
C MET A 262 -16.60 -1.75 10.11
N ILE A 263 -17.60 -1.49 10.93
CA ILE A 263 -18.94 -2.05 10.81
C ILE A 263 -19.90 -0.88 10.81
N PHE A 264 -20.35 -0.44 9.64
CA PHE A 264 -21.65 0.21 9.52
C PHE A 264 -22.19 0.04 8.10
N SER A 265 -23.42 -0.48 8.01
CA SER A 265 -24.22 -0.52 6.80
C SER A 265 -24.86 0.85 6.59
N TYR A 266 -25.06 1.21 5.33
CA TYR A 266 -26.03 2.23 4.99
C TYR A 266 -27.40 1.79 5.53
N ASP A 267 -28.15 2.69 6.18
CA ASP A 267 -29.49 2.42 6.69
C ASP A 267 -30.43 2.04 5.53
N GLU A 268 -30.51 0.76 5.17
CA GLU A 268 -31.63 0.04 4.55
C GLU A 268 -31.24 -1.46 4.56
N VAL A 269 -32.06 -2.28 5.22
CA VAL A 269 -31.84 -3.72 5.39
C VAL A 269 -32.13 -4.43 4.07
N ASP A 270 -31.08 -4.87 3.38
CA ASP A 270 -31.10 -6.10 2.59
C ASP A 270 -29.68 -6.70 2.53
N ASP A 271 -29.58 -8.01 2.76
CA ASP A 271 -28.39 -8.76 3.21
C ASP A 271 -27.20 -8.85 2.20
N GLU A 272 -27.15 -8.00 1.18
CA GLU A 272 -26.03 -7.86 0.24
C GLU A 272 -25.20 -6.57 0.40
N VAL A 273 -25.67 -5.60 1.21
CA VAL A 273 -25.02 -4.29 1.44
C VAL A 273 -24.10 -4.28 2.67
N ALA A 274 -24.14 -5.34 3.48
CA ALA A 274 -23.33 -5.47 4.69
C ALA A 274 -21.83 -5.53 4.36
N GLY A 275 -21.16 -4.37 4.35
CA GLY A 275 -19.71 -4.29 4.34
C GLY A 275 -19.05 -3.57 3.17
N ILE A 276 -19.76 -2.75 2.39
CA ILE A 276 -19.10 -1.78 1.51
C ILE A 276 -18.43 -0.68 2.34
N THR A 277 -17.26 -0.22 1.92
CA THR A 277 -16.58 0.93 2.53
C THR A 277 -17.33 2.22 2.20
N MET A 278 -17.66 3.03 3.20
CA MET A 278 -18.25 4.36 2.99
C MET A 278 -17.27 5.29 2.25
N TRP A 279 -17.78 6.14 1.35
CA TRP A 279 -16.93 7.02 0.53
C TRP A 279 -16.14 8.05 1.36
N GLU A 280 -16.68 8.48 2.50
CA GLU A 280 -15.98 9.34 3.47
C GLU A 280 -14.74 8.65 4.03
N LYS A 281 -14.86 7.36 4.39
CA LYS A 281 -13.75 6.56 4.88
C LYS A 281 -12.72 6.27 3.80
N LEU A 282 -13.18 5.99 2.57
CA LEU A 282 -12.29 5.84 1.43
C LEU A 282 -11.52 7.15 1.19
N THR A 283 -12.19 8.30 1.19
CA THR A 283 -11.54 9.63 1.12
C THR A 283 -10.49 9.80 2.22
N GLU A 284 -10.85 9.50 3.47
CA GLU A 284 -9.94 9.63 4.61
C GLU A 284 -8.66 8.80 4.42
N TRP A 285 -8.77 7.57 3.90
CA TRP A 285 -7.60 6.74 3.61
C TRP A 285 -6.70 7.34 2.54
N PHE A 286 -7.29 7.80 1.43
CA PHE A 286 -6.54 8.45 0.36
C PHE A 286 -5.84 9.71 0.87
N GLU A 287 -6.54 10.60 1.57
CA GLU A 287 -5.97 11.85 2.09
C GLU A 287 -4.90 11.60 3.15
N LYS A 288 -5.14 10.68 4.10
CA LYS A 288 -4.12 10.29 5.08
C LYS A 288 -2.90 9.66 4.42
N ALA A 289 -3.07 8.92 3.33
CA ALA A 289 -1.95 8.34 2.59
C ALA A 289 -1.14 9.37 1.80
N GLY A 290 -1.65 10.58 1.59
CA GLY A 290 -0.98 11.67 0.87
C GLY A 290 -1.58 11.99 -0.50
N TYR A 291 -2.75 11.46 -0.84
CA TYR A 291 -3.48 11.87 -2.04
C TYR A 291 -4.23 13.19 -1.80
N GLU A 292 -4.35 14.01 -2.85
CA GLU A 292 -5.17 15.23 -2.81
C GLU A 292 -6.53 14.95 -3.47
N LYS A 293 -7.62 14.99 -2.69
CA LYS A 293 -8.97 14.95 -3.25
C LYS A 293 -9.28 16.26 -3.98
N VAL A 294 -9.71 16.17 -5.23
CA VAL A 294 -10.01 17.34 -6.08
C VAL A 294 -11.46 17.39 -6.55
N PHE A 295 -12.19 16.28 -6.44
CA PHE A 295 -13.59 16.21 -6.79
C PHE A 295 -14.28 15.02 -6.12
N ASP A 296 -15.57 15.18 -5.88
CA ASP A 296 -16.49 14.19 -5.32
C ASP A 296 -17.90 14.54 -5.82
N ASN A 297 -18.61 13.56 -6.35
CA ASN A 297 -20.04 13.63 -6.63
C ASN A 297 -20.78 12.35 -6.26
N ILE A 298 -20.32 11.65 -5.23
CA ILE A 298 -21.00 10.46 -4.73
C ILE A 298 -22.43 10.84 -4.30
N SER A 299 -23.41 10.16 -4.89
CA SER A 299 -24.82 10.41 -4.59
C SER A 299 -25.42 9.26 -3.80
N VAL A 300 -26.09 9.64 -2.71
CA VAL A 300 -26.86 8.75 -1.85
C VAL A 300 -28.20 8.38 -2.48
N PHE A 301 -28.88 9.33 -3.13
CA PHE A 301 -30.28 9.19 -3.51
C PHE A 301 -30.49 9.13 -5.03
N SER A 302 -29.47 9.44 -5.82
CA SER A 302 -29.57 9.50 -7.28
C SER A 302 -28.46 8.72 -7.97
N HIS A 303 -28.72 8.40 -9.22
CA HIS A 303 -27.73 7.89 -10.16
C HIS A 303 -26.94 9.06 -10.77
N SER A 304 -25.79 8.74 -11.36
CA SER A 304 -25.04 9.70 -12.18
C SER A 304 -25.83 10.10 -13.41
N ASN A 305 -25.58 11.32 -13.89
CA ASN A 305 -26.05 11.80 -15.19
C ASN A 305 -24.89 11.93 -16.19
N VAL A 306 -25.21 12.21 -17.46
CA VAL A 306 -24.19 12.34 -18.52
C VAL A 306 -23.13 13.40 -18.22
N ASN A 307 -23.47 14.52 -17.57
CA ASN A 307 -22.50 15.55 -17.21
C ASN A 307 -21.52 15.06 -16.15
N ASP A 308 -21.98 14.21 -15.22
CA ASP A 308 -21.09 13.57 -14.24
C ASP A 308 -20.03 12.72 -14.96
N ILE A 309 -20.46 11.90 -15.93
CA ILE A 309 -19.56 11.01 -16.68
C ILE A 309 -18.57 11.82 -17.54
N ILE A 310 -19.04 12.86 -18.23
CA ILE A 310 -18.18 13.77 -19.00
C ILE A 310 -17.13 14.40 -18.08
N LYS A 311 -17.53 14.84 -16.88
CA LYS A 311 -16.62 15.46 -15.92
C LYS A 311 -15.60 14.46 -15.38
N LEU A 312 -15.99 13.22 -15.07
CA LEU A 312 -15.07 12.16 -14.67
C LEU A 312 -14.09 11.78 -15.79
N ASN A 313 -14.55 11.71 -17.05
CA ASN A 313 -13.68 11.52 -18.22
C ASN A 313 -12.61 12.64 -18.32
N GLN A 314 -12.98 13.90 -18.07
CA GLN A 314 -12.02 15.00 -18.05
C GLN A 314 -10.93 14.83 -16.99
N TYR A 315 -11.24 14.24 -15.83
CA TYR A 315 -10.24 13.94 -14.81
C TYR A 315 -9.34 12.76 -15.20
N ILE A 316 -9.89 11.72 -15.84
CA ILE A 316 -9.07 10.63 -16.42
C ILE A 316 -8.08 11.18 -17.44
N LYS A 317 -8.50 12.09 -18.33
CA LYS A 317 -7.58 12.74 -19.30
C LYS A 317 -6.44 13.51 -18.64
N LYS A 318 -6.65 14.03 -17.42
CA LYS A 318 -5.63 14.74 -16.63
C LYS A 318 -4.69 13.77 -15.90
N GLY A 319 -4.90 12.46 -16.01
CA GLY A 319 -4.14 11.44 -15.30
C GLY A 319 -4.52 11.30 -13.83
N TYR A 320 -5.72 11.73 -13.44
CA TYR A 320 -6.19 11.60 -12.05
C TYR A 320 -6.80 10.23 -11.79
N ARG A 321 -6.82 9.81 -10.53
CA ARG A 321 -7.46 8.57 -10.10
C ARG A 321 -8.95 8.82 -9.90
N VAL A 322 -9.79 8.13 -10.67
CA VAL A 322 -11.25 8.16 -10.52
C VAL A 322 -11.70 6.85 -9.90
N VAL A 323 -12.26 6.93 -8.70
CA VAL A 323 -12.77 5.78 -7.92
C VAL A 323 -14.29 5.92 -7.81
N SER A 324 -15.04 5.03 -8.45
CA SER A 324 -16.49 5.15 -8.58
C SER A 324 -17.24 4.13 -7.75
N LEU A 325 -18.35 4.60 -7.16
CA LEU A 325 -19.35 3.75 -6.57
C LEU A 325 -20.33 3.32 -7.66
N ILE A 326 -20.47 2.00 -7.83
CA ILE A 326 -21.34 1.42 -8.84
C ILE A 326 -22.22 0.33 -8.25
N SER A 327 -23.12 -0.19 -9.07
CA SER A 327 -23.70 -1.50 -8.86
C SER A 327 -22.90 -2.58 -9.57
N ALA A 328 -22.49 -3.60 -8.82
CA ALA A 328 -21.82 -4.78 -9.34
C ALA A 328 -22.62 -5.48 -10.44
N GLY A 329 -23.95 -5.34 -10.45
CA GLY A 329 -24.83 -5.86 -11.50
C GLY A 329 -24.48 -5.39 -12.92
N MET A 330 -23.81 -4.24 -13.07
CA MET A 330 -23.32 -3.75 -14.36
C MET A 330 -22.15 -4.56 -14.93
N LEU A 331 -21.44 -5.30 -14.07
CA LEU A 331 -20.19 -5.96 -14.43
C LEU A 331 -20.43 -7.33 -15.08
N ASP A 332 -19.71 -7.60 -16.17
CA ASP A 332 -19.86 -8.80 -16.99
C ASP A 332 -19.57 -10.11 -16.22
N SER A 333 -18.77 -10.04 -15.16
CA SER A 333 -18.47 -11.15 -14.26
C SER A 333 -19.61 -11.51 -13.31
N ILE A 334 -20.66 -10.69 -13.21
CA ILE A 334 -21.77 -10.86 -12.28
C ILE A 334 -23.03 -11.31 -13.03
N TYR A 335 -23.57 -12.46 -12.60
CA TYR A 335 -24.85 -12.97 -13.11
C TYR A 335 -26.01 -12.17 -12.51
N GLY A 336 -26.98 -11.79 -13.35
CA GLY A 336 -28.12 -10.97 -12.94
C GLY A 336 -27.81 -9.47 -12.91
N ASP A 337 -28.86 -8.66 -12.98
CA ASP A 337 -28.76 -7.20 -12.95
C ASP A 337 -29.22 -6.70 -11.57
N THR A 338 -28.39 -5.93 -10.89
CA THR A 338 -28.71 -5.31 -9.61
C THR A 338 -28.47 -3.81 -9.76
N SER A 339 -29.25 -3.00 -9.07
CA SER A 339 -29.10 -1.53 -9.06
C SER A 339 -28.73 -1.00 -7.68
N MET A 340 -28.14 -1.85 -6.83
CA MET A 340 -27.73 -1.49 -5.47
C MET A 340 -26.33 -0.90 -5.46
N LYS A 341 -26.07 0.03 -4.55
CA LYS A 341 -24.74 0.62 -4.31
C LYS A 341 -23.87 -0.36 -3.53
N ASN A 342 -23.17 -1.24 -4.22
CA ASN A 342 -22.50 -2.37 -3.55
C ASN A 342 -21.06 -2.61 -4.01
N HIS A 343 -20.50 -1.79 -4.90
CA HIS A 343 -19.13 -2.02 -5.36
C HIS A 343 -18.33 -0.78 -5.72
N TRP A 344 -17.03 -0.81 -5.38
CA TRP A 344 -16.04 0.21 -5.75
C TRP A 344 -15.19 -0.27 -6.92
N VAL A 345 -14.99 0.60 -7.91
CA VAL A 345 -14.12 0.35 -9.07
C VAL A 345 -13.18 1.53 -9.29
N VAL A 346 -12.04 1.28 -9.94
CA VAL A 346 -11.12 2.36 -10.35
C VAL A 346 -11.09 2.41 -11.86
N TRP A 347 -11.32 3.59 -12.44
CA TRP A 347 -11.32 3.76 -13.89
C TRP A 347 -9.90 3.74 -14.44
N GLU A 348 -9.71 2.98 -15.53
CA GLU A 348 -8.44 2.84 -16.26
C GLU A 348 -8.55 3.34 -17.70
N GLY A 349 -9.58 4.15 -17.96
CA GLY A 349 -9.87 4.74 -19.26
C GLY A 349 -11.11 5.61 -19.17
N GLU A 350 -11.40 6.29 -20.26
CA GLU A 350 -12.63 7.05 -20.40
C GLU A 350 -13.81 6.13 -20.66
N VAL A 351 -14.97 6.48 -20.10
CA VAL A 351 -16.25 5.93 -20.56
C VAL A 351 -16.43 6.39 -22.00
N SER A 352 -16.55 5.42 -22.91
CA SER A 352 -16.56 5.67 -24.35
C SER A 352 -17.55 4.77 -25.07
N SER A 353 -17.97 5.21 -26.24
CA SER A 353 -18.71 4.41 -27.20
C SER A 353 -17.97 4.34 -28.52
N LYS A 354 -17.77 3.13 -29.05
CA LYS A 354 -16.96 2.88 -30.27
C LYS A 354 -15.57 3.53 -30.22
N GLY A 355 -14.98 3.63 -29.03
CA GLY A 355 -13.68 4.27 -28.79
C GLY A 355 -13.71 5.81 -28.73
N ILE A 356 -14.88 6.43 -28.83
CA ILE A 356 -15.07 7.87 -28.72
C ILE A 356 -15.61 8.18 -27.31
N PRO A 357 -14.99 9.09 -26.54
CA PRO A 357 -15.50 9.47 -25.23
C PRO A 357 -16.93 10.00 -25.29
N ILE A 358 -17.74 9.59 -24.31
CA ILE A 358 -19.15 9.99 -24.22
C ILE A 358 -19.29 11.52 -24.15
N ASN A 359 -20.29 12.04 -24.86
CA ASN A 359 -20.71 13.44 -24.85
C ASN A 359 -22.23 13.55 -24.66
N LEU A 360 -22.77 14.78 -24.72
CA LEU A 360 -24.20 15.05 -24.46
C LEU A 360 -25.14 14.43 -25.50
N ASP A 361 -24.69 14.25 -26.74
CA ASP A 361 -25.52 13.75 -27.84
C ASP A 361 -25.72 12.23 -27.76
N ASP A 362 -24.92 11.52 -26.93
CA ASP A 362 -24.97 10.07 -26.78
C ASP A 362 -26.15 9.58 -25.90
N VAL A 363 -26.83 10.47 -25.17
CA VAL A 363 -27.94 10.10 -24.26
C VAL A 363 -29.12 9.45 -25.00
N ASN A 364 -29.36 9.86 -26.24
CA ASN A 364 -30.44 9.35 -27.09
C ASN A 364 -29.96 8.28 -28.06
N ASN A 365 -28.76 7.71 -27.84
CA ASN A 365 -28.17 6.75 -28.74
C ASN A 365 -28.07 5.36 -28.08
N ASP A 366 -28.45 4.33 -28.82
CA ASP A 366 -28.37 2.93 -28.38
C ASP A 366 -26.95 2.35 -28.54
N ASN A 367 -25.95 3.22 -28.74
CA ASN A 367 -24.58 2.76 -28.89
C ASN A 367 -24.05 2.17 -27.57
N MET A 368 -23.33 1.06 -27.70
CA MET A 368 -22.76 0.36 -26.54
C MET A 368 -21.70 1.22 -25.83
N VAL A 369 -21.77 1.22 -24.51
CA VAL A 369 -20.81 1.91 -23.64
C VAL A 369 -19.79 0.93 -23.09
N ASN A 370 -18.53 1.35 -23.10
CA ASN A 370 -17.41 0.59 -22.56
C ASN A 370 -16.62 1.46 -21.58
N LEU A 371 -16.13 0.83 -20.53
CA LEU A 371 -15.19 1.41 -19.58
C LEU A 371 -14.15 0.35 -19.21
N ASN A 372 -12.87 0.66 -19.49
CA ASN A 372 -11.76 -0.10 -18.92
C ASN A 372 -11.64 0.27 -17.44
N MET A 373 -11.71 -0.72 -16.55
CA MET A 373 -11.66 -0.48 -15.11
C MET A 373 -10.98 -1.61 -14.35
N PHE A 374 -10.40 -1.26 -13.21
CA PHE A 374 -9.94 -2.19 -12.19
C PHE A 374 -11.11 -2.62 -11.28
N SER A 375 -11.25 -3.94 -11.15
CA SER A 375 -12.18 -4.61 -10.23
C SER A 375 -11.77 -6.08 -10.07
N TRP A 376 -11.91 -6.66 -8.87
CA TRP A 376 -11.57 -8.06 -8.56
C TRP A 376 -10.22 -8.55 -9.14
N GLY A 377 -9.16 -7.77 -8.92
CA GLY A 377 -7.81 -8.14 -9.33
C GLY A 377 -7.54 -8.08 -10.84
N LYS A 378 -8.47 -7.51 -11.64
CA LYS A 378 -8.36 -7.46 -13.10
C LYS A 378 -8.60 -6.06 -13.65
N ILE A 379 -7.97 -5.77 -14.79
CA ILE A 379 -8.16 -4.54 -15.57
C ILE A 379 -8.59 -4.95 -16.97
N TYR A 380 -9.83 -4.64 -17.35
CA TYR A 380 -10.36 -4.82 -18.70
C TYR A 380 -11.67 -4.04 -18.86
N GLN A 381 -12.29 -4.11 -20.04
CA GLN A 381 -13.64 -3.59 -20.26
C GLN A 381 -14.66 -4.49 -19.58
N GLN A 382 -15.18 -4.05 -18.42
CA GLN A 382 -16.02 -4.91 -17.56
C GLN A 382 -17.52 -4.61 -17.67
N VAL A 383 -17.94 -3.58 -18.41
CA VAL A 383 -19.38 -3.30 -18.59
C VAL A 383 -20.01 -4.41 -19.42
N LYS A 384 -21.15 -4.95 -18.98
CA LYS A 384 -21.91 -5.96 -19.73
C LYS A 384 -22.15 -5.51 -21.18
N GLY A 385 -21.80 -6.38 -22.13
CA GLY A 385 -21.96 -6.11 -23.55
C GLY A 385 -23.42 -5.84 -23.95
N GLY A 386 -23.60 -5.00 -24.97
CA GLY A 386 -24.92 -4.67 -25.52
C GLY A 386 -25.70 -3.57 -24.78
N ASN A 387 -25.12 -2.98 -23.73
CA ASN A 387 -25.79 -1.94 -22.94
C ASN A 387 -25.36 -0.52 -23.33
N ASP A 388 -26.31 0.41 -23.30
CA ASP A 388 -26.18 1.81 -23.70
C ASP A 388 -25.74 2.72 -22.53
N LEU A 389 -25.73 4.04 -22.79
CA LEU A 389 -25.38 5.03 -21.77
C LEU A 389 -26.41 5.08 -20.64
N ASN A 390 -27.71 4.93 -20.94
CA ASN A 390 -28.74 4.98 -19.90
C ASN A 390 -28.59 3.84 -18.90
N TYR A 391 -28.25 2.63 -19.38
CA TYR A 391 -27.88 1.52 -18.52
C TYR A 391 -26.68 1.85 -17.64
N PHE A 392 -25.60 2.38 -18.21
CA PHE A 392 -24.40 2.75 -17.45
C PHE A 392 -24.68 3.80 -16.36
N LEU A 393 -25.47 4.82 -16.70
CA LEU A 393 -25.88 5.88 -15.77
C LEU A 393 -26.69 5.31 -14.61
N LYS A 394 -27.67 4.42 -14.87
CA LYS A 394 -28.48 3.75 -13.84
C LYS A 394 -27.65 2.89 -12.87
N HIS A 395 -26.45 2.49 -13.24
CA HIS A 395 -25.60 1.66 -12.37
C HIS A 395 -24.42 2.41 -11.75
N THR A 396 -24.30 3.72 -11.99
CA THR A 396 -23.22 4.54 -11.46
C THR A 396 -23.77 5.57 -10.48
N PHE A 397 -23.07 5.78 -9.36
CA PHE A 397 -23.51 6.63 -8.25
C PHE A 397 -22.51 7.74 -7.92
N GLY A 398 -21.70 8.13 -8.90
CA GLY A 398 -20.65 9.14 -8.78
C GLY A 398 -19.26 8.56 -8.59
N GLY A 399 -18.31 9.44 -8.31
CA GLY A 399 -16.92 9.06 -8.06
C GLY A 399 -16.18 10.06 -7.18
N LEU A 400 -15.15 9.54 -6.53
CA LEU A 400 -14.10 10.30 -5.86
C LEU A 400 -12.94 10.47 -6.82
N VAL A 401 -12.35 11.66 -6.85
CA VAL A 401 -11.22 11.96 -7.72
C VAL A 401 -10.06 12.49 -6.93
N PHE A 402 -8.90 11.88 -7.15
CA PHE A 402 -7.66 12.22 -6.47
C PHE A 402 -6.55 12.52 -7.49
N LYS A 403 -5.71 13.51 -7.19
CA LYS A 403 -4.41 13.60 -7.88
C LYS A 403 -3.56 12.38 -7.49
N PRO A 404 -2.76 11.82 -8.42
CA PRO A 404 -1.80 10.78 -8.08
C PRO A 404 -0.89 11.23 -6.94
N ILE A 405 -0.60 10.31 -6.02
CA ILE A 405 0.35 10.57 -4.93
C ILE A 405 1.75 10.82 -5.51
N LYS A 406 2.46 11.80 -4.93
CA LYS A 406 3.77 12.28 -5.39
C LYS A 406 4.94 11.38 -5.03
#